data_AF-A0A9W8D7T0-F1
#
_entry.id   AF-A0A9W8D7T0-F1
#
_cell.length_a   1.000
_cell.length_b   1.000
_cell.length_c   1.000
_cell.angle_alpha   90.00
_cell.angle_beta   90.00
_cell.angle_gamma   90.00
#
_symmetry.space_group_name_H-M   'P 1'
#
loop_
_entity.id
_entity.type
_entity.pdbx_description
1 polymer ?
#
loop_
_entity_poly.entity_id
_entity_poly.type
_entity_poly.pdbx_seq_one_letter_code
_entity_poly.pdbx_strand_id
1 'polypeptide(L)'
;MSASNLSGRITWVSIAVGAVIAAGAGLYLTTYLQSNHDRVQRLRKAKQKYRLLLSDLSECKGILNYIDSELFPRAHELAKPSSETDARDVEAKRRELMGIGEQILRLMEKIDGVAPALVIDAAGLEPWTEHDVDLKQDAERKGLGQVLDLAGDIRAIRKSLIQKAERRAKTIDTLKASIKQPAD
;
A
#
# COMPACT_ATOMS: atom_id res chain seq x y z
N MET A 1 -32.64 -57.88 -48.99
CA MET A 1 -32.77 -56.76 -48.04
C MET A 1 -31.98 -57.11 -46.79
N SER A 2 -30.86 -56.43 -46.52
CA SER A 2 -30.05 -56.64 -45.31
C SER A 2 -30.12 -55.37 -44.45
N ALA A 3 -30.79 -55.45 -43.31
CA ALA A 3 -31.07 -54.34 -42.40
C ALA A 3 -30.37 -54.50 -41.03
N SER A 4 -29.21 -55.16 -40.98
CA SER A 4 -28.51 -55.45 -39.72
C SER A 4 -27.28 -54.56 -39.44
N ASN A 5 -26.83 -53.75 -40.39
CA ASN A 5 -25.59 -52.96 -40.23
C ASN A 5 -25.77 -51.51 -39.72
N LEU A 6 -27.00 -51.02 -39.58
CA LEU A 6 -27.23 -49.64 -39.09
C LEU A 6 -27.24 -49.53 -37.56
N SER A 7 -27.70 -50.55 -36.83
CA SER A 7 -27.90 -50.44 -35.38
C SER A 7 -26.58 -50.42 -34.58
N GLY A 8 -25.52 -51.10 -35.05
CA GLY A 8 -24.22 -51.12 -34.37
C GLY A 8 -23.42 -49.82 -34.55
N ARG A 9 -23.47 -49.20 -35.74
CA ARG A 9 -22.74 -47.95 -36.00
C ARG A 9 -23.28 -46.77 -35.19
N ILE A 10 -24.59 -46.71 -34.95
CA ILE A 10 -25.23 -45.61 -34.23
C ILE A 10 -24.86 -45.63 -32.73
N THR A 11 -24.78 -46.81 -32.11
CA THR A 11 -24.37 -46.95 -30.70
C THR A 11 -22.91 -46.57 -30.46
N TRP A 12 -21.98 -46.98 -31.33
CA TRP A 12 -20.56 -46.61 -31.21
C TRP A 12 -20.32 -45.11 -31.41
N VAL A 13 -21.01 -44.48 -32.37
CA VAL A 13 -20.93 -43.02 -32.59
C VAL A 13 -21.49 -42.25 -31.38
N SER A 14 -22.59 -42.72 -30.78
CA SER A 14 -23.21 -42.06 -29.63
C SER A 14 -22.33 -42.13 -28.38
N ILE A 15 -21.67 -43.27 -28.15
CA ILE A 15 -20.73 -43.46 -27.04
C ILE A 15 -19.46 -42.63 -27.25
N ALA A 16 -18.93 -42.58 -28.48
CA ALA A 16 -17.74 -41.79 -28.81
C ALA A 16 -17.99 -40.28 -28.64
N VAL A 17 -19.15 -39.78 -29.08
CA VAL A 17 -19.53 -38.37 -28.90
C VAL A 17 -19.74 -38.05 -27.41
N GLY A 18 -20.39 -38.93 -26.65
CA GLY A 18 -20.55 -38.76 -25.20
C GLY A 18 -19.22 -38.73 -24.45
N ALA A 19 -18.26 -39.58 -24.82
CA ALA A 19 -16.93 -39.61 -24.22
C ALA A 19 -16.11 -38.34 -24.53
N VAL A 20 -16.20 -37.80 -25.75
CA VAL A 20 -15.52 -36.54 -26.14
C VAL A 20 -16.12 -35.35 -25.40
N ILE A 21 -17.44 -35.28 -25.25
CA ILE A 21 -18.11 -34.22 -24.49
C ILE A 21 -17.72 -34.31 -23.00
N ALA A 22 -17.70 -35.51 -22.42
CA ALA A 22 -17.30 -35.70 -21.02
C ALA A 22 -15.82 -35.37 -20.78
N ALA A 23 -14.92 -35.77 -21.68
CA ALA A 23 -13.50 -35.43 -21.59
C ALA A 23 -13.27 -33.91 -21.78
N GLY A 24 -13.98 -33.28 -22.71
CA GLY A 24 -13.94 -31.83 -22.93
C GLY A 24 -14.47 -31.05 -21.73
N ALA A 25 -15.59 -31.47 -21.15
CA ALA A 25 -16.14 -30.87 -19.93
C ALA A 25 -15.22 -31.08 -18.71
N GLY A 26 -14.59 -32.25 -18.60
CA GLY A 26 -13.60 -32.55 -17.57
C GLY A 26 -12.36 -31.66 -17.65
N LEU A 27 -11.77 -31.52 -18.84
CA LEU A 27 -10.63 -30.63 -19.09
C LEU A 27 -10.99 -29.16 -18.84
N TYR A 28 -12.19 -28.73 -19.26
CA TYR A 28 -12.68 -27.38 -18.98
C TYR A 28 -12.83 -27.13 -17.47
N LEU A 29 -13.41 -28.08 -16.73
CA LEU A 29 -13.60 -27.95 -15.30
C LEU A 29 -12.26 -27.92 -14.54
N THR A 30 -11.31 -28.78 -14.89
CA THR A 30 -10.00 -28.81 -14.22
C THR A 30 -9.20 -27.53 -14.49
N THR A 31 -9.18 -27.05 -15.72
CA THR A 31 -8.51 -25.78 -16.08
C THR A 31 -9.18 -24.57 -15.42
N TYR A 32 -10.51 -24.55 -15.32
CA TYR A 32 -11.26 -23.52 -14.60
C TYR A 32 -10.95 -23.54 -13.09
N LEU A 33 -10.94 -24.71 -12.46
CA LEU A 33 -10.62 -24.86 -11.05
C LEU A 33 -9.17 -24.44 -10.74
N GLN A 34 -8.22 -24.79 -11.61
CA GLN A 34 -6.82 -24.39 -11.47
C GLN A 34 -6.66 -22.87 -11.61
N SER A 35 -7.25 -22.26 -12.64
CA SER A 35 -7.24 -20.81 -12.84
C SER A 35 -7.85 -20.05 -11.65
N ASN A 36 -8.97 -20.56 -11.11
CA ASN A 36 -9.59 -19.98 -9.92
C ASN A 36 -8.70 -20.11 -8.67
N HIS A 37 -8.05 -21.26 -8.50
CA HIS A 37 -7.13 -21.49 -7.39
C HIS A 37 -5.97 -20.48 -7.42
N ASP A 38 -5.34 -20.32 -8.57
CA ASP A 38 -4.23 -19.38 -8.76
C ASP A 38 -4.67 -17.93 -8.50
N ARG A 39 -5.83 -17.54 -9.01
CA ARG A 39 -6.40 -16.20 -8.75
C ARG A 39 -6.62 -15.95 -7.26
N VAL A 40 -7.22 -16.91 -6.56
CA VAL A 40 -7.48 -16.80 -5.10
C VAL A 40 -6.17 -16.73 -4.33
N GLN A 41 -5.15 -17.50 -4.71
CA GLN A 41 -3.83 -17.43 -4.08
C GLN A 41 -3.17 -16.05 -4.28
N ARG A 42 -3.16 -15.52 -5.50
CA ARG A 42 -2.62 -14.17 -5.81
C ARG A 42 -3.31 -13.10 -4.97
N LEU A 43 -4.64 -13.14 -4.90
CA LEU A 43 -5.43 -12.20 -4.13
C LEU A 43 -5.17 -12.32 -2.61
N ARG A 44 -4.94 -13.53 -2.09
CA ARG A 44 -4.54 -13.74 -0.70
C ARG A 44 -3.17 -13.13 -0.40
N LYS A 45 -2.18 -13.35 -1.27
CA LYS A 45 -0.83 -12.76 -1.14
C LYS A 45 -0.90 -11.23 -1.13
N ALA A 46 -1.63 -10.64 -2.08
CA ALA A 46 -1.86 -9.20 -2.14
C ALA A 46 -2.54 -8.66 -0.87
N LYS A 47 -3.60 -9.31 -0.38
CA LYS A 47 -4.27 -8.93 0.88
C LYS A 47 -3.35 -9.05 2.09
N GLN A 48 -2.51 -10.07 2.16
CA GLN A 48 -1.53 -10.21 3.22
C GLN A 48 -0.52 -9.05 3.18
N LYS A 49 0.01 -8.73 2.00
CA LYS A 49 0.94 -7.61 1.84
C LYS A 49 0.30 -6.26 2.17
N TYR A 50 -0.95 -6.05 1.73
CA TYR A 50 -1.76 -4.89 2.09
C TYR A 50 -1.87 -4.71 3.60
N ARG A 51 -2.19 -5.77 4.36
CA ARG A 51 -2.30 -5.70 5.82
C ARG A 51 -0.98 -5.33 6.50
N LEU A 52 0.14 -5.85 6.01
CA LEU A 52 1.46 -5.50 6.53
C LEU A 52 1.74 -4.00 6.33
N LEU A 53 1.57 -3.50 5.10
CA LEU A 53 1.80 -2.08 4.81
C LEU A 53 0.81 -1.17 5.56
N LEU A 54 -0.43 -1.61 5.76
CA LEU A 54 -1.41 -0.87 6.55
C LEU A 54 -1.00 -0.81 8.03
N SER A 55 -0.41 -1.89 8.56
CA SER A 55 0.18 -1.90 9.90
C SER A 55 1.32 -0.90 10.01
N ASP A 56 2.23 -0.87 9.04
CA ASP A 56 3.35 0.06 9.01
C ASP A 56 2.87 1.53 8.97
N LEU A 57 1.84 1.82 8.15
CA LEU A 57 1.22 3.15 8.10
C LEU A 57 0.48 3.50 9.40
N SER A 58 -0.15 2.53 10.05
CA SER A 58 -0.78 2.73 11.35
C SER A 58 0.26 3.06 12.43
N GLU A 59 1.42 2.41 12.38
CA GLU A 59 2.54 2.74 13.27
C GLU A 59 3.06 4.16 13.00
N CYS A 60 3.25 4.54 11.73
CA CYS A 60 3.62 5.90 11.34
C CYS A 60 2.60 6.93 11.85
N LYS A 61 1.30 6.63 11.75
CA LYS A 61 0.24 7.47 12.30
C LYS A 61 0.35 7.59 13.82
N GLY A 62 0.68 6.49 14.52
CA GLY A 62 0.92 6.51 15.96
C GLY A 62 2.08 7.42 16.35
N ILE A 63 3.20 7.34 15.63
CA ILE A 63 4.37 8.22 15.83
C ILE A 63 4.00 9.68 15.56
N LEU A 64 3.26 9.96 14.49
CA LEU A 64 2.80 11.32 14.18
C LEU A 64 1.91 11.88 15.30
N ASN A 65 1.00 11.06 15.84
CA ASN A 65 0.15 11.47 16.95
C ASN A 65 0.97 11.77 18.20
N TYR A 66 1.98 10.96 18.51
CA TYR A 66 2.91 11.22 19.61
C TYR A 66 3.69 12.54 19.41
N ILE A 67 4.17 12.80 18.20
CA ILE A 67 4.80 14.07 17.84
C ILE A 67 3.83 15.23 18.09
N ASP A 68 2.58 15.11 17.63
CA ASP A 68 1.56 16.15 17.80
C ASP A 68 1.16 16.37 19.27
N SER A 69 1.13 15.33 20.10
CA SER A 69 0.67 15.42 21.50
C SER A 69 1.76 15.79 22.50
N GLU A 70 2.99 15.31 22.30
CA GLU A 70 4.08 15.46 23.28
C GLU A 70 5.16 16.43 22.79
N LEU A 71 5.62 16.26 21.55
CA LEU A 71 6.79 17.00 21.06
C LEU A 71 6.43 18.40 20.57
N PHE A 72 5.26 18.57 19.95
CA PHE A 72 4.82 19.87 19.46
C PHE A 72 4.55 20.89 20.56
N PRO A 73 3.82 20.57 21.64
CA PRO A 73 3.67 21.47 22.77
C PRO A 73 5.02 21.89 23.36
N ARG A 74 5.91 20.91 23.55
CA ARG A 74 7.28 21.16 24.02
C ARG A 74 8.07 22.05 23.06
N ALA A 75 8.00 21.82 21.76
CA ALA A 75 8.62 22.67 20.74
C ALA A 75 8.14 24.13 20.82
N HIS A 76 6.83 24.33 21.02
CA HIS A 76 6.27 25.66 21.20
C HIS A 76 6.73 26.33 22.51
N GLU A 77 6.87 25.57 23.59
CA GLU A 77 7.41 26.08 24.86
C GLU A 77 8.88 26.50 24.74
N LEU A 78 9.70 25.71 24.06
CA LEU A 78 11.11 26.03 23.79
C LEU A 78 11.27 27.31 22.97
N ALA A 79 10.29 27.61 22.10
CA ALA A 79 10.28 28.79 21.26
C ALA A 79 9.67 30.03 21.92
N LYS A 80 9.13 29.93 23.15
CA LYS A 80 8.65 31.09 23.88
C LYS A 80 9.83 32.00 24.25
N PRO A 81 9.69 33.33 24.09
CA PRO A 81 10.74 34.26 24.51
C PRO A 81 10.91 34.18 26.03
N SER A 82 12.08 33.74 26.51
CA SER A 82 12.46 33.77 27.92
C SER A 82 13.12 35.11 28.26
N SER A 83 12.81 35.64 29.44
CA SER A 83 13.41 36.89 29.95
C SER A 83 14.89 36.74 30.33
N GLU A 84 15.38 35.51 30.49
CA GLU A 84 16.79 35.20 30.74
C GLU A 84 17.47 34.83 29.42
N THR A 85 18.45 35.66 29.03
CA THR A 85 19.19 35.56 27.77
C THR A 85 20.56 34.92 28.03
N ASP A 86 20.59 33.71 28.61
CA ASP A 86 21.84 32.93 28.60
C ASP A 86 22.01 32.29 27.22
N ALA A 87 23.09 32.64 26.52
CA ALA A 87 23.43 32.07 25.22
C ALA A 87 23.51 30.52 25.27
N ARG A 88 23.85 29.95 26.43
CA ARG A 88 23.87 28.49 26.62
C ARG A 88 22.46 27.88 26.62
N ASP A 89 21.48 28.57 27.19
CA ASP A 89 20.09 28.12 27.23
C ASP A 89 19.43 28.20 25.84
N VAL A 90 19.72 29.28 25.09
CA VAL A 90 19.28 29.43 23.69
C VAL A 90 19.81 28.29 22.81
N GLU A 91 21.10 27.94 22.96
CA GLU A 91 21.70 26.84 22.20
C GLU A 91 21.16 25.46 22.61
N ALA A 92 20.85 25.27 23.91
CA ALA A 92 20.19 24.04 24.39
C ALA A 92 18.78 23.87 23.78
N LYS A 93 17.96 24.92 23.82
CA LYS A 93 16.62 24.95 23.20
C LYS A 93 16.68 24.66 21.70
N ARG A 94 17.67 25.23 21.01
CA ARG A 94 17.89 24.99 19.58
C ARG A 94 18.24 23.54 19.29
N ARG A 95 19.15 22.94 20.06
CA ARG A 95 19.50 21.51 19.92
C ARG A 95 18.30 20.60 20.14
N GLU A 96 17.47 20.92 21.12
CA GLU A 96 16.28 20.14 21.40
C GLU A 96 15.25 20.22 20.25
N LEU A 97 15.01 21.41 19.69
CA LEU A 97 14.17 21.59 18.50
C LEU A 97 14.73 20.89 17.26
N MET A 98 16.05 20.85 17.09
CA MET A 98 16.67 20.04 16.03
C MET A 98 16.39 18.55 16.25
N GLY A 99 16.45 18.06 17.49
CA GLY A 99 16.09 16.69 17.83
C GLY A 99 14.64 16.34 17.51
N ILE A 100 13.71 17.28 17.70
CA ILE A 100 12.30 17.10 17.30
C ILE A 100 12.18 17.09 15.77
N GLY A 101 12.88 17.98 15.07
CA GLY A 101 12.94 18.01 13.61
C GLY A 101 13.45 16.69 13.02
N GLU A 102 14.50 16.11 13.60
CA GLU A 102 15.06 14.82 13.23
C GLU A 102 14.04 13.68 13.38
N GLN A 103 13.23 13.69 14.44
CA GLN A 103 12.16 12.69 14.62
C GLN A 103 11.08 12.78 13.52
N ILE A 104 10.76 14.00 13.07
CA ILE A 104 9.82 14.20 11.95
C ILE A 104 10.43 13.70 10.64
N LEU A 105 11.72 13.95 10.39
CA LEU A 105 12.40 13.45 9.19
C LEU A 105 12.44 11.93 9.15
N ARG A 106 12.79 11.27 10.26
CA ARG A 106 12.75 9.79 10.36
C ARG A 106 11.36 9.23 10.14
N LEU A 107 10.32 9.92 10.63
CA LEU A 107 8.94 9.54 10.34
C LEU A 107 8.65 9.64 8.84
N MET A 108 9.08 10.72 8.16
CA MET A 108 8.90 10.87 6.72
C MET A 108 9.60 9.76 5.93
N GLU A 109 10.86 9.45 6.27
CA GLU A 109 11.61 8.34 5.67
C GLU A 109 10.87 6.99 5.84
N LYS A 110 10.32 6.75 7.04
CA LYS A 110 9.53 5.55 7.31
C LYS A 110 8.25 5.50 6.46
N ILE A 111 7.55 6.62 6.31
CA ILE A 111 6.34 6.71 5.48
C ILE A 111 6.68 6.48 4.01
N ASP A 112 7.79 7.04 3.51
CA ASP A 112 8.24 6.87 2.13
C ASP A 112 8.65 5.42 1.82
N GLY A 113 9.20 4.71 2.81
CA GLY A 113 9.50 3.28 2.73
C GLY A 113 8.26 2.39 2.50
N VAL A 114 7.05 2.88 2.79
CA VAL A 114 5.81 2.15 2.49
C VAL A 114 5.49 2.28 1.00
N ALA A 115 5.73 1.21 0.25
CA ALA A 115 5.51 1.17 -1.20
C ALA A 115 4.18 0.46 -1.59
N PRO A 116 3.17 1.18 -2.09
CA PRO A 116 1.91 0.59 -2.57
C PRO A 116 2.10 -0.45 -3.68
N ALA A 117 3.14 -0.28 -4.51
CA ALA A 117 3.45 -1.19 -5.61
C ALA A 117 3.70 -2.63 -5.13
N LEU A 118 4.14 -2.84 -3.88
CA LEU A 118 4.36 -4.17 -3.34
C LEU A 118 3.05 -4.98 -3.20
N VAL A 119 1.90 -4.32 -3.07
CA VAL A 119 0.59 -5.01 -3.08
C VAL A 119 0.29 -5.59 -4.45
N ILE A 120 0.65 -4.85 -5.50
CA ILE A 120 0.44 -5.19 -6.91
C ILE A 120 1.40 -6.30 -7.33
N ASP A 121 2.68 -6.17 -6.96
CA ASP A 121 3.72 -7.17 -7.17
C ASP A 121 3.41 -8.49 -6.46
N ALA A 122 2.85 -8.45 -5.24
CA ALA A 122 2.41 -9.65 -4.53
C ALA A 122 1.27 -10.41 -5.25
N ALA A 123 0.50 -9.74 -6.11
CA ALA A 123 -0.48 -10.37 -6.99
C ALA A 123 0.13 -10.91 -8.30
N GLY A 124 1.41 -10.64 -8.56
CA GLY A 124 2.08 -10.94 -9.83
C GLY A 124 1.54 -10.10 -10.99
N LEU A 125 1.08 -8.89 -10.70
CA LEU A 125 0.66 -7.91 -11.69
C LEU A 125 1.81 -6.96 -11.99
N GLU A 126 1.81 -6.39 -13.20
CA GLU A 126 2.79 -5.36 -13.55
C GLU A 126 2.60 -4.11 -12.67
N PRO A 127 3.70 -3.41 -12.34
CA PRO A 127 3.64 -2.15 -11.61
C PRO A 127 2.73 -1.16 -12.33
N TRP A 128 1.72 -0.67 -11.62
CA TRP A 128 0.66 0.16 -12.17
C TRP A 128 0.73 1.60 -11.66
N THR A 129 0.51 2.56 -12.56
CA THR A 129 0.29 3.97 -12.23
C THR A 129 -1.17 4.35 -12.48
N GLU A 130 -1.67 5.40 -11.81
CA GLU A 130 -3.08 5.85 -11.93
C GLU A 130 -3.55 6.18 -13.35
N HIS A 131 -2.62 6.37 -14.29
CA HIS A 131 -2.89 6.75 -15.67
C HIS A 131 -2.99 5.53 -16.59
N ASP A 132 -2.65 4.33 -16.11
CA ASP A 132 -2.61 3.11 -16.91
C ASP A 132 -3.99 2.43 -16.90
N VAL A 133 -4.91 3.00 -17.69
CA VAL A 133 -6.29 2.51 -17.83
C VAL A 133 -6.31 1.07 -18.37
N ASP A 134 -5.40 0.74 -19.29
CA ASP A 134 -5.32 -0.58 -19.91
C ASP A 134 -4.90 -1.67 -18.91
N LEU A 135 -3.92 -1.37 -18.05
CA LEU A 135 -3.49 -2.27 -16.98
C LEU A 135 -4.59 -2.48 -15.93
N LYS A 136 -5.39 -1.45 -15.63
CA LYS A 136 -6.56 -1.58 -14.75
C LYS A 136 -7.62 -2.49 -15.37
N GLN A 137 -7.96 -2.26 -16.63
CA GLN A 137 -8.93 -3.10 -17.34
C GLN A 137 -8.46 -4.56 -17.47
N ASP A 138 -7.17 -4.80 -17.71
CA ASP A 138 -6.60 -6.14 -17.75
C ASP A 138 -6.64 -6.83 -16.37
N ALA A 139 -6.33 -6.10 -15.29
CA ALA A 139 -6.47 -6.62 -13.93
C ALA A 139 -7.93 -6.96 -13.60
N GLU A 140 -8.89 -6.12 -14.01
CA GLU A 140 -10.33 -6.40 -13.87
C GLU A 140 -10.77 -7.65 -14.64
N ARG A 141 -10.32 -7.80 -15.90
CA ARG A 141 -10.56 -9.02 -16.70
C ARG A 141 -10.00 -10.27 -16.05
N LYS A 142 -8.84 -10.16 -15.38
CA LYS A 142 -8.22 -11.24 -14.60
C LYS A 142 -8.88 -11.45 -13.22
N GLY A 143 -9.89 -10.65 -12.86
CA GLY A 143 -10.56 -10.71 -11.56
C GLY A 143 -9.68 -10.24 -10.39
N LEU A 144 -8.68 -9.40 -10.67
CA LEU A 144 -7.72 -8.86 -9.72
C LEU A 144 -7.85 -7.34 -9.54
N GLY A 145 -8.89 -6.70 -10.08
CA GLY A 145 -9.13 -5.26 -9.95
C GLY A 145 -9.06 -4.73 -8.51
N GLN A 146 -9.58 -5.51 -7.53
CA GLN A 146 -9.49 -5.19 -6.10
C GLN A 146 -8.05 -4.94 -5.61
N VAL A 147 -7.04 -5.57 -6.20
CA VAL A 147 -5.63 -5.37 -5.82
C VAL A 147 -5.19 -3.93 -6.06
N LEU A 148 -5.66 -3.32 -7.14
CA LEU A 148 -5.35 -1.93 -7.48
C LEU A 148 -6.04 -0.96 -6.51
N ASP A 149 -7.27 -1.27 -6.09
CA ASP A 149 -7.98 -0.49 -5.07
C ASP A 149 -7.22 -0.53 -3.73
N LEU A 150 -6.77 -1.73 -3.31
CA LEU A 150 -5.96 -1.89 -2.08
C LEU A 150 -4.65 -1.09 -2.14
N ALA A 151 -3.97 -1.08 -3.29
CA ALA A 151 -2.78 -0.27 -3.48
C ALA A 151 -3.10 1.24 -3.47
N GLY A 152 -4.23 1.64 -4.07
CA GLY A 152 -4.76 2.99 -4.04
C GLY A 152 -5.02 3.50 -2.62
N ASP A 153 -5.62 2.66 -1.77
CA ASP A 153 -5.86 2.98 -0.36
C ASP A 153 -4.55 3.25 0.40
N ILE A 154 -3.54 2.38 0.25
CA ILE A 154 -2.20 2.57 0.86
C ILE A 154 -1.59 3.89 0.36
N ARG A 155 -1.67 4.19 -0.93
CA ARG A 155 -1.15 5.43 -1.52
C ARG A 155 -1.83 6.66 -0.93
N ALA A 156 -3.16 6.64 -0.79
CA ALA A 156 -3.94 7.74 -0.25
C ALA A 156 -3.58 8.02 1.23
N ILE A 157 -3.51 6.97 2.05
CA ILE A 157 -3.11 7.08 3.46
C ILE A 157 -1.68 7.62 3.57
N ARG A 158 -0.74 7.05 2.80
CA ARG A 158 0.66 7.50 2.77
C ARG A 158 0.77 8.98 2.42
N LYS A 159 0.10 9.42 1.35
CA LYS A 159 0.09 10.83 0.92
C LYS A 159 -0.44 11.77 2.01
N SER A 160 -1.51 11.38 2.70
CA SER A 160 -2.06 12.15 3.81
C SER A 160 -1.06 12.28 4.98
N LEU A 161 -0.35 11.20 5.33
CA LEU A 161 0.66 11.22 6.38
C LEU A 161 1.88 12.07 6.01
N ILE A 162 2.39 11.96 4.77
CA ILE A 162 3.49 12.80 4.26
C ILE A 162 3.12 14.27 4.39
N GLN A 163 1.94 14.67 3.89
CA GLN A 163 1.50 16.07 3.95
C GLN A 163 1.41 16.60 5.39
N LYS A 164 1.01 15.77 6.35
CA LYS A 164 0.97 16.16 7.76
C LYS A 164 2.38 16.30 8.33
N ALA A 165 3.26 15.34 8.09
CA ALA A 165 4.64 15.38 8.56
C ALA A 165 5.41 16.58 7.96
N GLU A 166 5.23 16.87 6.66
CA GLU A 166 5.80 18.06 6.01
C GLU A 166 5.33 19.37 6.66
N ARG A 167 4.04 19.48 6.99
CA ARG A 167 3.52 20.66 7.72
C ARG A 167 4.21 20.81 9.07
N ARG A 168 4.43 19.71 9.77
CA ARG A 168 5.14 19.71 11.06
C ARG A 168 6.59 20.12 10.92
N ALA A 169 7.30 19.59 9.93
CA ALA A 169 8.67 19.98 9.63
C ALA A 169 8.78 21.49 9.40
N LYS A 170 7.88 22.05 8.57
CA LYS A 170 7.82 23.51 8.34
C LYS A 170 7.55 24.31 9.61
N THR A 171 6.67 23.83 10.49
CA THR A 171 6.43 24.50 11.78
C THR A 171 7.70 24.50 12.63
N ILE A 172 8.40 23.36 12.75
CA ILE A 172 9.66 23.26 13.49
C ILE A 172 10.73 24.18 12.89
N ASP A 173 10.83 24.28 11.57
CA ASP A 173 11.74 25.22 10.91
C ASP A 173 11.42 26.69 11.25
N THR A 174 10.13 27.02 11.32
CA THR A 174 9.66 28.35 11.72
C THR A 174 10.00 28.64 13.19
N LEU A 175 9.80 27.66 14.10
CA LEU A 175 10.14 27.78 15.52
C LEU A 175 11.66 27.90 15.75
N LYS A 176 12.46 27.16 14.98
CA LYS A 176 13.92 27.32 15.00
C LYS A 176 14.34 28.73 14.56
N ALA A 177 13.65 29.31 13.58
CA ALA A 177 13.94 30.66 13.11
C ALA A 177 13.52 31.75 14.10
N SER A 178 12.50 31.52 14.94
CA SER A 178 12.05 32.50 15.94
C SER A 178 12.98 32.60 17.15
N ILE A 179 13.86 31.61 17.36
CA ILE A 179 14.86 31.59 18.45
C ILE A 179 16.13 32.38 18.06
N LYS A 180 16.05 33.33 17.12
CA LYS A 180 17.23 34.05 16.61
C LYS A 180 17.97 34.87 17.69
N GLN A 181 19.28 34.93 17.45
CA GLN A 181 20.43 35.23 18.33
C GLN A 181 20.34 36.52 19.18
N PRO A 182 21.05 36.56 20.33
CA PRO A 182 21.42 37.83 20.95
C PRO A 182 22.19 38.67 19.91
N ALA A 183 21.81 39.94 19.76
CA ALA A 183 22.53 40.87 18.90
C ALA A 183 23.98 41.01 19.40
N ASP A 184 24.94 40.81 18.49
CA ASP A 184 26.34 41.20 18.69
C ASP A 184 26.46 42.72 18.94
#